data_AF-A0A183J5A7-F1
#
_entry.id   AF-A0A183J5A7-F1
#
_cell.length_a   1.000
_cell.length_b   1.000
_cell.length_c   1.000
_cell.angle_alpha   90.00
_cell.angle_beta   90.00
_cell.angle_gamma   90.00
#
_symmetry.space_group_name_H-M   'P 1'
#
loop_
_entity.id
_entity.type
_entity.pdbx_description
1 polymer ?
#
loop_
_entity_poly.entity_id
_entity_poly.type
_entity_poly.pdbx_seq_one_letter_code
_entity_poly.pdbx_strand_id
1 'polypeptide(L)'
;MNFSKAVKILEAPGKIPGCSPCRNIDDCISDLRAQVAANKKGIDLTTDLIEQYGVAVVQAYMSHIQNNAEITVRKLLRDMTFKLNNSVMEATDFMDDGSAISLKVTIDQEAGSAVFDFTGTSCEVYANLNAPTAVTTAAVLYCIRCLIDDDIPLNQGCLKPIRITVPEGSLLNPSSNAAVVGGNVLTSQRIVDVILKCFKVCAASQGCMNNVSFGDTSFGYYETIAGGSGAGPNFPGCDGIQTHMTNTRITDPEILERRYPVVLIQFKIRKGSGGAGRFKGGDGLTREY
;
A
#
# COMPACT_ATOMS: atom_id res chain seq x y z
N MET A 1 -22.29 -17.56 -6.33
CA MET A 1 -20.94 -18.11 -6.04
C MET A 1 -21.11 -19.45 -5.34
N ASN A 2 -20.34 -20.48 -5.72
CA ASN A 2 -20.40 -21.80 -5.06
C ASN A 2 -19.35 -21.88 -3.95
N PHE A 3 -19.75 -21.61 -2.70
CA PHE A 3 -18.84 -21.62 -1.55
C PHE A 3 -18.23 -23.01 -1.27
N SER A 4 -18.89 -24.10 -1.65
CA SER A 4 -18.30 -25.45 -1.55
C SER A 4 -17.06 -25.60 -2.44
N LYS A 5 -17.05 -24.96 -3.63
CA LYS A 5 -15.86 -24.92 -4.48
C LYS A 5 -14.74 -24.09 -3.85
N ALA A 6 -15.08 -22.97 -3.21
CA ALA A 6 -14.10 -22.10 -2.54
C ALA A 6 -13.42 -22.83 -1.36
N VAL A 7 -14.19 -23.54 -0.52
CA VAL A 7 -13.64 -24.36 0.57
C VAL A 7 -12.64 -25.39 0.03
N LYS A 8 -13.00 -26.14 -1.02
CA LYS A 8 -12.09 -27.12 -1.64
C LYS A 8 -10.78 -26.52 -2.12
N ILE A 9 -10.79 -25.27 -2.59
CA ILE A 9 -9.58 -24.55 -3.02
C ILE A 9 -8.74 -24.16 -1.80
N LEU A 10 -9.36 -23.65 -0.73
CA LEU A 10 -8.67 -23.26 0.50
C LEU A 10 -8.07 -24.44 1.27
N GLU A 11 -8.66 -25.63 1.14
CA GLU A 11 -8.14 -26.88 1.73
C GLU A 11 -7.08 -27.56 0.87
N ALA A 12 -7.02 -27.28 -0.43
CA ALA A 12 -6.14 -27.98 -1.37
C ALA A 12 -4.65 -27.97 -0.97
N PRO A 13 -4.07 -26.87 -0.43
CA PRO A 13 -2.68 -26.86 0.00
C PRO A 13 -2.37 -27.91 1.08
N GLY A 14 -3.32 -28.23 1.98
CA GLY A 14 -3.13 -29.25 3.02
C GLY A 14 -2.98 -30.68 2.50
N LYS A 15 -3.22 -30.91 1.19
CA LYS A 15 -3.00 -32.21 0.55
C LYS A 15 -1.55 -32.40 0.07
N ILE A 16 -0.74 -31.35 0.11
CA ILE A 16 0.66 -31.38 -0.28
C ILE A 16 1.50 -31.70 0.97
N PRO A 17 2.39 -32.72 0.94
CA PRO A 17 3.23 -33.06 2.08
C PRO A 17 4.04 -31.86 2.59
N GLY A 18 3.95 -31.60 3.90
CA GLY A 18 4.63 -30.47 4.55
C GLY A 18 3.90 -29.13 4.48
N CYS A 19 2.75 -29.05 3.80
CA CYS A 19 1.91 -27.86 3.75
C CYS A 19 0.70 -27.97 4.69
N SER A 20 0.21 -26.82 5.18
CA SER A 20 -1.02 -26.73 5.96
C SER A 20 -2.15 -26.15 5.10
N PRO A 21 -3.42 -26.55 5.32
CA PRO A 21 -4.56 -25.88 4.71
C PRO A 21 -4.77 -24.49 5.33
N CYS A 22 -5.74 -23.74 4.80
CA CYS A 22 -6.25 -22.54 5.47
C CYS A 22 -6.66 -22.86 6.91
N ARG A 23 -6.23 -22.03 7.89
CA ARG A 23 -6.50 -22.25 9.32
C ARG A 23 -7.94 -21.88 9.71
N ASN A 24 -8.38 -20.68 9.33
CA ASN A 24 -9.70 -20.16 9.70
C ASN A 24 -10.62 -20.13 8.47
N ILE A 25 -11.02 -21.31 7.99
CA ILE A 25 -11.87 -21.42 6.80
C ILE A 25 -13.18 -20.64 6.96
N ASP A 26 -13.81 -20.70 8.14
CA ASP A 26 -15.08 -20.02 8.38
C ASP A 26 -14.96 -18.49 8.28
N ASP A 27 -13.85 -17.92 8.77
CA ASP A 27 -13.53 -16.50 8.62
C ASP A 27 -13.31 -16.16 7.15
N CYS A 28 -12.47 -16.93 6.44
CA CYS A 28 -12.23 -16.71 5.01
C CYS A 28 -13.51 -16.81 4.16
N ILE A 29 -14.41 -17.73 4.48
CA ILE A 29 -15.71 -17.84 3.80
C ILE A 29 -16.61 -16.65 4.16
N SER A 30 -16.56 -16.17 5.38
CA SER A 30 -17.30 -14.97 5.81
C SER A 30 -16.79 -13.71 5.10
N ASP A 31 -15.48 -13.56 4.92
CA ASP A 31 -14.88 -12.49 4.11
C ASP A 31 -15.32 -12.56 2.65
N LEU A 32 -15.31 -13.74 2.04
CA LEU A 32 -15.80 -13.93 0.67
C LEU A 32 -17.29 -13.58 0.55
N ARG A 33 -18.11 -13.94 1.54
CA ARG A 33 -19.53 -13.53 1.58
C ARG A 33 -19.67 -12.02 1.67
N ALA A 34 -18.88 -11.36 2.53
CA ALA A 34 -18.89 -9.91 2.65
C ALA A 34 -18.50 -9.22 1.34
N GLN A 35 -17.45 -9.70 0.65
CA GLN A 35 -17.04 -9.20 -0.67
C GLN A 35 -18.14 -9.37 -1.73
N VAL A 36 -18.82 -10.52 -1.76
CA VAL A 36 -19.97 -10.74 -2.67
C VAL A 36 -21.12 -9.79 -2.36
N ALA A 37 -21.45 -9.58 -1.09
CA ALA A 37 -22.50 -8.66 -0.68
C ALA A 37 -22.18 -7.21 -1.06
N ALA A 38 -20.93 -6.78 -0.86
CA ALA A 38 -20.46 -5.46 -1.27
C ALA A 38 -20.56 -5.26 -2.79
N ASN A 39 -20.10 -6.24 -3.58
CA ASN A 39 -20.22 -6.19 -5.04
C ASN A 39 -21.68 -6.19 -5.50
N LYS A 40 -22.55 -6.97 -4.87
CA LYS A 40 -23.99 -6.96 -5.17
C LYS A 40 -24.59 -5.59 -4.91
N LYS A 41 -24.28 -4.96 -3.78
CA LYS A 41 -24.73 -3.60 -3.50
C LYS A 41 -24.20 -2.58 -4.52
N GLY A 42 -22.94 -2.73 -4.95
CA GLY A 42 -22.35 -1.91 -6.02
C GLY A 42 -23.07 -2.06 -7.36
N ILE A 43 -23.46 -3.29 -7.73
CA ILE A 43 -24.28 -3.57 -8.93
C ILE A 43 -25.62 -2.85 -8.80
N ASP A 44 -26.33 -3.04 -7.68
CA ASP A 44 -27.65 -2.46 -7.48
C ASP A 44 -27.61 -0.93 -7.57
N LEU A 45 -26.67 -0.28 -6.87
CA LEU A 45 -26.50 1.17 -6.92
C LEU A 45 -26.14 1.70 -8.31
N THR A 46 -25.33 0.94 -9.07
CA THR A 46 -24.95 1.32 -10.43
C THR A 46 -26.14 1.15 -11.38
N THR A 47 -26.93 0.10 -11.21
CA THR A 47 -28.17 -0.13 -11.98
C THR A 47 -29.18 0.97 -11.72
N ASP A 48 -29.43 1.33 -10.45
CA ASP A 48 -30.34 2.42 -10.08
C ASP A 48 -29.93 3.74 -10.76
N LEU A 49 -28.63 4.05 -10.78
CA LEU A 49 -28.08 5.24 -11.45
C LEU A 49 -28.31 5.20 -12.96
N ILE A 50 -28.13 4.03 -13.59
CA ILE A 50 -28.36 3.83 -15.03
C ILE A 50 -29.86 3.93 -15.36
N GLU A 51 -30.74 3.42 -14.52
CA GLU A 51 -32.20 3.53 -14.72
C GLU A 51 -32.66 4.98 -14.64
N GLN A 52 -32.09 5.76 -13.71
CA GLN A 52 -32.46 7.16 -13.51
C GLN A 52 -31.92 8.10 -14.61
N TYR A 53 -30.67 7.91 -15.04
CA TYR A 53 -29.96 8.86 -15.92
C TYR A 53 -29.64 8.32 -17.31
N GLY A 54 -29.78 7.02 -17.54
CA GLY A 54 -29.39 6.36 -18.77
C GLY A 54 -27.90 6.02 -18.83
N VAL A 55 -27.58 4.91 -19.50
CA VAL A 55 -26.21 4.38 -19.61
C VAL A 55 -25.23 5.38 -20.21
N ALA A 56 -25.65 6.13 -21.23
CA ALA A 56 -24.79 7.10 -21.93
C ALA A 56 -24.33 8.22 -20.99
N VAL A 57 -25.23 8.72 -20.12
CA VAL A 57 -24.92 9.78 -19.16
C VAL A 57 -23.95 9.25 -18.10
N VAL A 58 -24.24 8.08 -17.52
CA VAL A 58 -23.37 7.46 -16.51
C VAL A 58 -21.95 7.23 -17.03
N GLN A 59 -21.82 6.67 -18.24
CA GLN A 59 -20.51 6.45 -18.87
C GLN A 59 -19.77 7.77 -19.20
N ALA A 60 -20.50 8.81 -19.62
CA ALA A 60 -19.93 10.14 -19.83
C ALA A 60 -19.34 10.70 -18.52
N TYR A 61 -20.09 10.65 -17.41
CA TYR A 61 -19.60 11.11 -16.11
C TYR A 61 -18.44 10.28 -15.57
N MET A 62 -18.44 8.95 -15.74
CA MET A 62 -17.27 8.11 -15.43
C MET A 62 -16.02 8.59 -16.19
N SER A 63 -16.18 8.96 -17.46
CA SER A 63 -15.09 9.48 -18.30
C SER A 63 -14.65 10.87 -17.84
N HIS A 64 -15.59 11.77 -17.53
CA HIS A 64 -15.27 13.10 -17.01
C HIS A 64 -14.50 13.05 -15.69
N ILE A 65 -14.87 12.15 -14.77
CA ILE A 65 -14.14 11.95 -13.51
C ILE A 65 -12.69 11.52 -13.77
N GLN A 66 -12.46 10.58 -14.68
CA GLN A 66 -11.12 10.14 -15.03
C GLN A 66 -10.31 11.24 -15.75
N ASN A 67 -10.93 11.99 -16.64
CA ASN A 67 -10.25 13.08 -17.35
C ASN A 67 -9.89 14.23 -16.41
N ASN A 68 -10.74 14.54 -15.43
CA ASN A 68 -10.44 15.54 -14.41
C ASN A 68 -9.23 15.11 -13.56
N ALA A 69 -9.18 13.83 -13.16
CA ALA A 69 -8.04 13.29 -12.44
C ALA A 69 -6.74 13.37 -13.25
N GLU A 70 -6.78 13.06 -14.54
CA GLU A 70 -5.64 13.23 -15.44
C GLU A 70 -5.15 14.68 -15.50
N ILE A 71 -6.07 15.64 -15.73
CA ILE A 71 -5.72 17.08 -15.80
C ILE A 71 -5.07 17.55 -14.51
N THR A 72 -5.60 17.11 -13.37
CA THR A 72 -5.08 17.47 -12.04
C THR A 72 -3.67 16.93 -11.83
N VAL A 73 -3.39 15.67 -12.22
CA VAL A 73 -2.04 15.11 -12.15
C VAL A 73 -1.08 15.83 -13.09
N ARG A 74 -1.50 16.17 -14.32
CA ARG A 74 -0.66 16.93 -15.25
C ARG A 74 -0.26 18.29 -14.67
N LYS A 75 -1.20 18.98 -14.02
CA LYS A 75 -0.93 20.23 -13.31
C LYS A 75 0.06 20.03 -12.16
N LEU A 76 -0.17 19.04 -11.29
CA LEU A 76 0.74 18.71 -10.20
C LEU A 76 2.17 18.49 -10.71
N LEU A 77 2.35 17.69 -11.76
CA LEU A 77 3.68 17.38 -12.29
C LEU A 77 4.40 18.63 -12.77
N ARG A 78 3.71 19.56 -13.43
CA ARG A 78 4.26 20.87 -13.81
C ARG A 78 4.64 21.71 -12.60
N ASP A 79 3.76 21.80 -11.61
CA ASP A 79 4.02 22.59 -10.39
C ASP A 79 5.23 22.04 -9.62
N MET A 80 5.42 20.71 -9.63
CA MET A 80 6.56 20.06 -9.00
C MET A 80 7.89 20.38 -9.69
N THR A 81 7.95 20.49 -11.03
CA THR A 81 9.20 20.87 -11.71
C THR A 81 9.62 22.30 -11.35
N PHE A 82 8.65 23.22 -11.23
CA PHE A 82 8.91 24.58 -10.77
C PHE A 82 9.38 24.62 -9.31
N LYS A 83 8.68 23.89 -8.43
CA LYS A 83 8.99 23.86 -6.99
C LYS A 83 10.38 23.27 -6.70
N LEU A 84 10.77 22.23 -7.43
CA LEU A 84 12.06 21.56 -7.25
C LEU A 84 13.18 22.14 -8.11
N ASN A 85 12.85 23.05 -9.04
CA ASN A 85 13.74 23.57 -10.07
C ASN A 85 14.50 22.45 -10.79
N ASN A 86 13.82 21.34 -11.05
CA ASN A 86 14.40 20.14 -11.61
C ASN A 86 13.31 19.25 -12.23
N SER A 87 13.59 18.71 -13.41
CA SER A 87 12.71 17.78 -14.13
C SER A 87 13.13 16.32 -13.96
N VAL A 88 14.29 16.05 -13.36
CA VAL A 88 14.81 14.70 -13.12
C VAL A 88 15.16 14.52 -11.65
N MET A 89 14.47 13.61 -10.98
CA MET A 89 14.72 13.29 -9.57
C MET A 89 15.10 11.83 -9.43
N GLU A 90 16.00 11.54 -8.50
CA GLU A 90 16.47 10.18 -8.23
C GLU A 90 16.47 9.94 -6.73
N ALA A 91 16.04 8.75 -6.32
CA ALA A 91 16.15 8.28 -4.96
C ALA A 91 16.35 6.77 -4.92
N THR A 92 17.21 6.34 -4.02
CA THR A 92 17.39 4.93 -3.69
C THR A 92 17.25 4.76 -2.19
N ASP A 93 16.64 3.65 -1.80
CA ASP A 93 16.59 3.19 -0.42
C ASP A 93 16.66 1.66 -0.36
N PHE A 94 16.84 1.10 0.82
CA PHE A 94 17.21 -0.31 0.99
C PHE A 94 16.23 -1.04 1.91
N MET A 95 15.96 -2.30 1.57
CA MET A 95 15.35 -3.25 2.48
C MET A 95 16.37 -3.71 3.54
N ASP A 96 15.91 -4.33 4.61
CA ASP A 96 16.78 -4.78 5.72
C ASP A 96 17.78 -5.87 5.30
N ASP A 97 17.49 -6.61 4.23
CA ASP A 97 18.41 -7.58 3.63
C ASP A 97 19.45 -6.94 2.69
N GLY A 98 19.43 -5.62 2.54
CA GLY A 98 20.32 -4.85 1.66
C GLY A 98 19.84 -4.72 0.21
N SER A 99 18.68 -5.28 -0.15
CA SER A 99 18.11 -5.12 -1.49
C SER A 99 17.75 -3.66 -1.76
N ALA A 100 18.18 -3.12 -2.90
CA ALA A 100 17.94 -1.75 -3.29
C ALA A 100 16.60 -1.59 -4.02
N ILE A 101 15.88 -0.52 -3.70
CA ILE A 101 14.78 0.01 -4.49
C ILE A 101 15.22 1.38 -5.00
N SER A 102 15.41 1.48 -6.31
CA SER A 102 15.89 2.68 -6.98
C SER A 102 14.79 3.24 -7.87
N LEU A 103 14.59 4.55 -7.82
CA LEU A 103 13.61 5.25 -8.63
C LEU A 103 14.25 6.48 -9.26
N LYS A 104 14.07 6.61 -10.57
CA LYS A 104 14.28 7.83 -11.33
C LYS A 104 12.95 8.34 -11.84
N VAL A 105 12.59 9.58 -11.51
CA VAL A 105 11.42 10.26 -12.05
C VAL A 105 11.87 11.31 -13.04
N THR A 106 11.41 11.19 -14.30
CA THR A 106 11.61 12.22 -15.33
C THR A 106 10.26 12.86 -15.66
N ILE A 107 10.12 14.16 -15.48
CA ILE A 107 8.90 14.91 -15.79
C ILE A 107 9.09 15.69 -17.09
N ASP A 108 8.15 15.51 -18.02
CA ASP A 108 7.97 16.39 -19.16
C ASP A 108 7.07 17.56 -18.72
N GLN A 109 7.67 18.74 -18.62
CA GLN A 109 6.99 19.94 -18.15
C GLN A 109 5.95 20.46 -19.14
N GLU A 110 6.17 20.31 -20.44
CA GLU A 110 5.21 20.80 -21.45
C GLU A 110 3.98 19.88 -21.48
N ALA A 111 4.20 18.58 -21.58
CA ALA A 111 3.12 17.60 -21.61
C ALA A 111 2.45 17.43 -20.23
N GLY A 112 3.15 17.72 -19.14
CA GLY A 112 2.72 17.38 -17.78
C GLY A 112 2.66 15.86 -17.58
N SER A 113 3.58 15.12 -18.18
CA SER A 113 3.69 13.65 -18.04
C SER A 113 4.95 13.29 -17.28
N ALA A 114 5.00 12.06 -16.75
CA ALA A 114 6.17 11.60 -16.02
C ALA A 114 6.49 10.14 -16.31
N VAL A 115 7.78 9.81 -16.30
CA VAL A 115 8.30 8.45 -16.33
C VAL A 115 8.84 8.12 -14.95
N PHE A 116 8.27 7.11 -14.30
CA PHE A 116 8.75 6.51 -13.07
C PHE A 116 9.53 5.25 -13.44
N ASP A 117 10.85 5.35 -13.45
CA ASP A 117 11.75 4.30 -13.86
C ASP A 117 12.41 3.66 -12.63
N PHE A 118 12.06 2.40 -12.39
CA PHE A 118 12.61 1.59 -11.29
C PHE A 118 13.85 0.79 -11.71
N THR A 119 14.47 1.11 -12.86
CA THR A 119 15.76 0.55 -13.26
C THR A 119 16.83 0.81 -12.18
N GLY A 120 17.61 -0.22 -11.86
CA GLY A 120 18.57 -0.20 -10.75
C GLY A 120 18.01 -0.72 -9.42
N THR A 121 16.75 -1.15 -9.39
CA THR A 121 16.21 -1.99 -8.30
C THR A 121 16.83 -3.38 -8.35
N SER A 122 17.11 -3.97 -7.18
CA SER A 122 17.69 -5.31 -7.05
C SER A 122 16.85 -6.39 -7.74
N CYS A 123 17.49 -7.52 -8.06
CA CYS A 123 16.80 -8.71 -8.56
C CYS A 123 15.77 -9.24 -7.54
N GLU A 124 14.88 -10.13 -7.99
CA GLU A 124 14.05 -10.91 -7.09
C GLU A 124 14.92 -11.64 -6.04
N VAL A 125 14.36 -11.84 -4.86
CA VAL A 125 15.05 -12.43 -3.71
C VAL A 125 14.45 -13.79 -3.37
N TYR A 126 15.28 -14.69 -2.84
CA TYR A 126 14.84 -15.96 -2.27
C TYR A 126 14.25 -15.76 -0.85
N ALA A 127 13.23 -14.89 -0.78
CA ALA A 127 12.48 -14.53 0.41
C ALA A 127 11.06 -14.15 -0.02
N ASN A 128 10.23 -13.67 0.92
CA ASN A 128 8.85 -13.29 0.63
C ASN A 128 8.65 -11.79 0.37
N LEU A 129 9.73 -11.00 0.28
CA LEU A 129 9.68 -9.55 0.08
C LEU A 129 9.45 -9.13 -1.38
N ASN A 130 9.33 -10.07 -2.30
CA ASN A 130 9.08 -9.74 -3.70
C ASN A 130 7.69 -9.10 -3.88
N ALA A 131 7.60 -8.04 -4.67
CA ALA A 131 6.37 -7.29 -4.90
C ALA A 131 5.97 -7.38 -6.38
N PRO A 132 4.78 -7.93 -6.71
CA PRO A 132 4.25 -7.87 -8.07
C PRO A 132 4.10 -6.44 -8.55
N THR A 133 4.17 -6.21 -9.86
CA THR A 133 4.06 -4.87 -10.48
C THR A 133 2.80 -4.10 -10.09
N ALA A 134 1.71 -4.80 -9.76
CA ALA A 134 0.49 -4.21 -9.24
C ALA A 134 0.71 -3.44 -7.92
N VAL A 135 1.59 -3.94 -7.04
CA VAL A 135 1.95 -3.29 -5.78
C VAL A 135 2.70 -1.98 -6.06
N THR A 136 3.68 -2.01 -6.96
CA THR A 136 4.43 -0.82 -7.38
C THR A 136 3.50 0.22 -8.02
N THR A 137 2.58 -0.21 -8.88
CA THR A 137 1.59 0.67 -9.52
C THR A 137 0.66 1.31 -8.49
N ALA A 138 0.19 0.55 -7.50
CA ALA A 138 -0.63 1.06 -6.42
C ALA A 138 0.13 2.07 -5.53
N ALA A 139 1.40 1.80 -5.22
CA ALA A 139 2.24 2.72 -4.45
C ALA A 139 2.47 4.05 -5.19
N VAL A 140 2.70 4.02 -6.50
CA VAL A 140 2.78 5.24 -7.33
C VAL A 140 1.45 6.00 -7.31
N LEU A 141 0.33 5.32 -7.52
CA LEU A 141 -1.00 5.93 -7.48
C LEU A 141 -1.29 6.58 -6.11
N TYR A 142 -0.98 5.90 -5.02
CA TYR A 142 -1.10 6.42 -3.65
C TYR A 142 -0.26 7.68 -3.45
N CYS A 143 1.03 7.63 -3.80
CA CYS A 143 1.93 8.78 -3.64
C CYS A 143 1.44 9.99 -4.44
N ILE A 144 1.04 9.79 -5.70
CA ILE A 144 0.48 10.86 -6.52
C ILE A 144 -0.74 11.47 -5.85
N ARG A 145 -1.66 10.66 -5.31
CA ARG A 145 -2.82 11.20 -4.59
C ARG A 145 -2.43 12.00 -3.35
N CYS A 146 -1.41 11.58 -2.61
CA CYS A 146 -0.92 12.32 -1.44
C CYS A 146 -0.27 13.66 -1.81
N LEU A 147 0.26 13.80 -3.03
CA LEU A 147 0.85 15.04 -3.52
C LEU A 147 -0.19 16.04 -4.05
N ILE A 148 -1.39 15.58 -4.35
CA ILE A 148 -2.49 16.41 -4.85
C ILE A 148 -3.24 17.02 -3.67
N ASP A 149 -3.12 18.34 -3.54
CA ASP A 149 -3.87 19.17 -2.59
C ASP A 149 -5.22 19.64 -3.18
N ASP A 150 -5.91 18.74 -3.87
CA ASP A 150 -7.25 18.95 -4.44
C ASP A 150 -8.15 17.78 -4.04
N ASP A 151 -9.44 18.05 -3.85
CA ASP A 151 -10.45 17.03 -3.59
C ASP A 151 -10.86 16.30 -4.88
N ILE A 152 -9.97 15.44 -5.36
CA ILE A 152 -10.23 14.56 -6.49
C ILE A 152 -10.34 13.09 -6.04
N PRO A 153 -11.24 12.30 -6.66
CA PRO A 153 -11.35 10.88 -6.37
C PRO A 153 -10.15 10.10 -6.92
N LEU A 154 -9.68 9.10 -6.17
CA LEU A 154 -8.63 8.19 -6.61
C LEU A 154 -9.14 7.27 -7.71
N ASN A 155 -8.57 7.35 -8.92
CA ASN A 155 -8.95 6.49 -10.05
C ASN A 155 -7.82 6.36 -11.08
N GLN A 156 -8.03 5.52 -12.09
CA GLN A 156 -7.05 5.23 -13.16
C GLN A 156 -6.64 6.46 -13.98
N GLY A 157 -7.48 7.51 -14.03
CA GLY A 157 -7.17 8.80 -14.65
C GLY A 157 -5.88 9.42 -14.10
N CYS A 158 -5.58 9.23 -12.81
CA CYS A 158 -4.34 9.72 -12.20
C CYS A 158 -3.07 9.10 -12.81
N LEU A 159 -3.16 7.90 -13.38
CA LEU A 159 -2.03 7.20 -13.98
C LEU A 159 -1.92 7.43 -15.49
N LYS A 160 -2.92 8.00 -16.15
CA LYS A 160 -2.86 8.28 -17.60
C LYS A 160 -1.63 9.08 -18.05
N PRO A 161 -1.16 10.12 -17.32
CA PRO A 161 0.04 10.86 -17.70
C PRO A 161 1.33 10.22 -17.17
N ILE A 162 1.27 9.04 -16.54
CA ILE A 162 2.41 8.41 -15.86
C ILE A 162 2.78 7.10 -16.54
N ARG A 163 4.02 6.99 -16.98
CA ARG A 163 4.61 5.73 -17.48
C ARG A 163 5.44 5.11 -16.36
N ILE A 164 5.10 3.90 -15.94
CA ILE A 164 5.87 3.15 -14.93
C ILE A 164 6.72 2.10 -15.66
N THR A 165 8.03 2.08 -15.39
CA THR A 165 8.98 1.09 -15.91
C THR A 165 9.53 0.29 -14.75
N VAL A 166 9.38 -1.03 -14.78
CA VAL A 166 9.91 -1.94 -13.76
C VAL A 166 10.63 -3.09 -14.48
N PRO A 167 11.94 -3.30 -14.24
CA PRO A 167 12.69 -4.38 -14.89
C PRO A 167 12.13 -5.75 -14.56
N GLU A 168 11.96 -6.62 -15.55
CA GLU A 168 11.58 -8.02 -15.35
C GLU A 168 12.62 -8.78 -14.52
N GLY A 169 12.19 -9.64 -13.61
CA GLY A 169 13.07 -10.38 -12.69
C GLY A 169 13.63 -9.52 -11.56
N SER A 170 13.15 -8.29 -11.39
CA SER A 170 13.49 -7.44 -10.24
C SER A 170 12.62 -7.75 -9.02
N LEU A 171 13.02 -7.24 -7.85
CA LEU A 171 12.24 -7.28 -6.62
C LEU A 171 10.81 -6.76 -6.79
N LEU A 172 10.59 -5.84 -7.75
CA LEU A 172 9.32 -5.18 -8.03
C LEU A 172 8.56 -5.72 -9.26
N ASN A 173 9.15 -6.71 -9.95
CA ASN A 173 8.52 -7.47 -11.02
C ASN A 173 9.11 -8.90 -11.03
N PRO A 174 8.85 -9.67 -9.97
CA PRO A 174 9.43 -10.99 -9.79
C PRO A 174 8.78 -12.03 -10.72
N SER A 175 9.41 -13.19 -10.83
CA SER A 175 8.85 -14.36 -11.50
C SER A 175 7.60 -14.89 -10.79
N SER A 176 6.78 -15.66 -11.51
CA SER A 176 5.55 -16.25 -10.96
C SER A 176 5.77 -17.28 -9.85
N ASN A 177 7.02 -17.72 -9.64
CA ASN A 177 7.40 -18.69 -8.62
C ASN A 177 7.91 -18.02 -7.34
N ALA A 178 8.16 -16.72 -7.36
CA ALA A 178 8.66 -15.99 -6.21
C ALA A 178 7.60 -15.90 -5.11
N ALA A 179 8.03 -15.96 -3.84
CA ALA A 179 7.15 -15.68 -2.72
C ALA A 179 6.92 -14.17 -2.59
N VAL A 180 5.65 -13.76 -2.47
CA VAL A 180 5.25 -12.34 -2.57
C VAL A 180 4.49 -11.78 -1.37
N VAL A 181 4.26 -12.59 -0.32
CA VAL A 181 3.38 -12.18 0.80
C VAL A 181 3.90 -10.93 1.53
N GLY A 182 5.22 -10.80 1.69
CA GLY A 182 5.87 -9.64 2.30
C GLY A 182 5.95 -8.42 1.37
N GLY A 183 5.81 -8.60 0.06
CA GLY A 183 5.87 -7.51 -0.91
C GLY A 183 4.78 -6.45 -0.70
N ASN A 184 3.56 -6.88 -0.37
CA ASN A 184 2.44 -5.95 -0.15
C ASN A 184 2.54 -5.17 1.16
N VAL A 185 3.33 -5.64 2.13
CA VAL A 185 3.31 -5.14 3.49
C VAL A 185 4.63 -4.49 3.95
N LEU A 186 5.76 -4.92 3.42
CA LEU A 186 7.08 -4.35 3.73
C LEU A 186 7.59 -3.56 2.52
N THR A 187 7.72 -4.21 1.38
CA THR A 187 8.33 -3.62 0.17
C THR A 187 7.50 -2.46 -0.36
N SER A 188 6.16 -2.57 -0.37
CA SER A 188 5.24 -1.49 -0.74
C SER A 188 5.49 -0.21 0.05
N GLN A 189 5.75 -0.33 1.35
CA GLN A 189 6.04 0.81 2.22
C GLN A 189 7.35 1.48 1.82
N ARG A 190 8.39 0.67 1.53
CA ARG A 190 9.68 1.18 1.06
C ARG A 190 9.59 1.84 -0.32
N ILE A 191 8.74 1.33 -1.23
CA ILE A 191 8.47 1.99 -2.51
C ILE A 191 7.87 3.38 -2.27
N VAL A 192 6.90 3.51 -1.36
CA VAL A 192 6.34 4.81 -0.98
C VAL A 192 7.41 5.74 -0.41
N ASP A 193 8.23 5.26 0.52
CA ASP A 193 9.31 6.06 1.10
C ASP A 193 10.28 6.56 0.02
N VAL A 194 10.66 5.71 -0.94
CA VAL A 194 11.53 6.08 -2.08
C VAL A 194 10.87 7.14 -2.96
N ILE A 195 9.57 7.01 -3.28
CA ILE A 195 8.84 8.00 -4.09
C ILE A 195 8.77 9.34 -3.36
N LEU A 196 8.36 9.35 -2.08
CA LEU A 196 8.24 10.59 -1.30
C LEU A 196 9.60 11.27 -1.07
N LYS A 197 10.67 10.47 -0.91
CA LYS A 197 12.06 10.94 -0.85
C LYS A 197 12.49 11.57 -2.18
N CYS A 198 12.16 10.95 -3.31
CA CYS A 198 12.44 11.46 -4.66
C CYS A 198 11.84 12.87 -4.86
N PHE A 199 10.60 13.06 -4.40
CA PHE A 199 9.90 14.35 -4.45
C PHE A 199 10.20 15.29 -3.26
N LYS A 200 11.06 14.89 -2.31
CA LYS A 200 11.44 15.67 -1.11
C LYS A 200 10.24 16.12 -0.26
N VAL A 201 9.27 15.24 -0.07
CA VAL A 201 7.97 15.56 0.53
C VAL A 201 8.02 15.49 2.05
N CYS A 202 8.54 14.37 2.56
CA CYS A 202 8.74 14.10 3.97
C CYS A 202 9.87 13.08 4.14
N ALA A 203 10.37 12.95 5.37
CA ALA A 203 11.22 11.83 5.74
C ALA A 203 10.41 10.51 5.69
N ALA A 204 11.12 9.38 5.61
CA ALA A 204 10.49 8.07 5.75
C ALA A 204 9.79 7.94 7.11
N SER A 205 8.65 7.26 7.12
CA SER A 205 7.96 6.87 8.37
C SER A 205 8.65 5.64 8.98
N GLN A 206 7.96 4.81 9.76
CA GLN A 206 8.53 3.57 10.32
C GLN A 206 9.00 2.52 9.28
N GLY A 207 8.82 2.77 7.97
CA GLY A 207 9.39 1.95 6.89
C GLY A 207 8.81 0.54 6.72
N CYS A 208 7.79 0.17 7.51
CA CYS A 208 7.06 -1.09 7.43
C CYS A 208 5.63 -0.95 7.96
N MET A 209 4.78 -1.95 7.72
CA MET A 209 3.48 -2.09 8.39
C MET A 209 3.57 -2.71 9.81
N ASN A 210 4.77 -3.16 10.22
CA ASN A 210 5.05 -3.81 11.50
C ASN A 210 4.07 -4.95 11.84
N ASN A 211 4.10 -6.01 11.02
CA ASN A 211 3.16 -7.12 11.14
C ASN A 211 3.55 -8.04 12.30
N VAL A 212 2.61 -8.31 13.19
CA VAL A 212 2.70 -9.31 14.24
C VAL A 212 1.74 -10.43 13.89
N SER A 213 2.27 -11.65 13.76
CA SER A 213 1.44 -12.84 13.62
C SER A 213 1.92 -13.96 14.51
N PHE A 214 0.98 -14.65 15.13
CA PHE A 214 1.21 -15.84 15.94
C PHE A 214 -0.05 -16.70 15.95
N GLY A 215 0.10 -17.95 16.35
CA GLY A 215 -0.99 -18.91 16.37
C GLY A 215 -0.49 -20.33 16.23
N ASP A 216 -1.42 -21.27 16.24
CA ASP A 216 -1.18 -22.70 16.12
C ASP A 216 -2.19 -23.34 15.14
N THR A 217 -2.48 -24.63 15.31
CA THR A 217 -3.47 -25.32 14.48
C THR A 217 -4.92 -24.93 14.79
N SER A 218 -5.18 -24.31 15.94
CA SER A 218 -6.51 -23.93 16.43
C SER A 218 -6.85 -22.47 16.20
N PHE A 219 -5.87 -21.57 16.09
CA PHE A 219 -6.09 -20.15 15.81
C PHE A 219 -4.94 -19.49 15.05
N GLY A 220 -5.24 -18.35 14.42
CA GLY A 220 -4.25 -17.44 13.86
C GLY A 220 -4.59 -16.00 14.22
N TYR A 221 -3.60 -15.27 14.71
CA TYR A 221 -3.67 -13.84 14.96
C TYR A 221 -2.77 -13.09 13.97
N TYR A 222 -3.26 -11.95 13.48
CA TYR A 222 -2.52 -11.03 12.63
C TYR A 222 -2.91 -9.60 12.97
N GLU A 223 -1.93 -8.75 13.26
CA GLU A 223 -2.12 -7.33 13.48
C GLU A 223 -0.96 -6.54 12.87
N THR A 224 -1.26 -5.33 12.41
CA THR A 224 -0.27 -4.31 12.04
C THR A 224 -0.10 -3.32 13.19
N ILE A 225 1.12 -3.12 13.69
CA ILE A 225 1.37 -2.19 14.80
C ILE A 225 1.75 -0.82 14.24
N ALA A 226 1.05 0.22 14.69
CA ALA A 226 1.36 1.59 14.32
C ALA A 226 2.76 2.02 14.82
N GLY A 227 3.30 3.07 14.24
CA GLY A 227 4.58 3.63 14.66
C GLY A 227 4.70 5.12 14.39
N GLY A 228 5.93 5.60 14.23
CA GLY A 228 6.19 7.01 13.98
C GLY A 228 5.99 7.38 12.53
N SER A 229 5.36 8.53 12.27
CA SER A 229 5.37 9.13 10.93
C SER A 229 6.64 9.92 10.67
N GLY A 230 7.01 10.01 9.40
CA GLY A 230 8.09 10.88 8.96
C GLY A 230 7.76 12.35 9.19
N ALA A 231 8.79 13.14 9.53
CA ALA A 231 8.68 14.59 9.62
C ALA A 231 8.66 15.24 8.23
N GLY A 232 7.96 16.36 8.10
CA GLY A 232 7.92 17.17 6.90
C GLY A 232 8.91 18.35 6.93
N PRO A 233 8.91 19.18 5.86
CA PRO A 233 9.77 20.35 5.78
C PRO A 233 9.47 21.42 6.84
N ASN A 234 8.26 21.44 7.39
CA ASN A 234 7.75 22.44 8.32
C ASN A 234 6.89 21.85 9.46
N PHE A 235 6.87 20.52 9.64
CA PHE A 235 6.08 19.86 10.69
C PHE A 235 6.81 18.63 11.27
N PRO A 236 6.66 18.33 12.57
CA PRO A 236 7.15 17.10 13.16
C PRO A 236 6.30 15.90 12.74
N GLY A 237 6.86 14.70 12.86
CA GLY A 237 6.10 13.47 12.72
C GLY A 237 5.11 13.26 13.88
N CYS A 238 4.11 12.42 13.64
CA CYS A 238 3.10 12.04 14.61
C CYS A 238 3.46 10.69 15.25
N ASP A 239 3.29 10.58 16.56
CA ASP A 239 3.61 9.39 17.34
C ASP A 239 2.52 8.33 17.20
N GLY A 240 2.92 7.06 17.03
CA GLY A 240 2.03 5.91 17.17
C GLY A 240 0.83 5.86 16.22
N ILE A 241 1.00 6.28 14.95
CA ILE A 241 -0.04 6.21 13.92
C ILE A 241 0.28 5.20 12.82
N GLN A 242 -0.78 4.71 12.17
CA GLN A 242 -0.63 3.95 10.94
C GLN A 242 -0.24 4.89 9.80
N THR A 243 0.77 4.50 9.03
CA THR A 243 1.32 5.36 7.96
C THR A 243 1.29 4.65 6.62
N HIS A 244 0.98 5.42 5.58
CA HIS A 244 0.98 5.04 4.18
C HIS A 244 0.22 3.76 3.85
N MET A 245 0.91 2.66 3.57
CA MET A 245 0.27 1.44 3.08
C MET A 245 -0.59 0.79 4.17
N THR A 246 -0.44 1.19 5.43
CA THR A 246 -1.24 0.67 6.54
C THR A 246 -2.57 1.38 6.66
N ASN A 247 -3.67 0.67 6.36
CA ASN A 247 -5.05 1.18 6.41
C ASN A 247 -5.91 0.38 7.39
N THR A 248 -5.43 0.21 8.60
CA THR A 248 -6.10 -0.53 9.68
C THR A 248 -6.31 0.37 10.88
N ARG A 249 -7.30 0.05 11.72
CA ARG A 249 -7.36 0.57 13.08
C ARG A 249 -6.63 -0.40 14.00
N ILE A 250 -6.19 0.11 15.13
CA ILE A 250 -5.60 -0.73 16.16
C ILE A 250 -6.64 -1.70 16.74
N THR A 251 -6.20 -2.91 17.12
CA THR A 251 -7.05 -3.85 17.84
C THR A 251 -7.13 -3.46 19.31
N ASP A 252 -8.35 -3.31 19.82
CA ASP A 252 -8.60 -3.03 21.23
C ASP A 252 -8.04 -4.18 22.10
N PRO A 253 -7.29 -3.87 23.18
CA PRO A 253 -6.73 -4.89 24.08
C PRO A 253 -7.77 -5.88 24.60
N GLU A 254 -8.95 -5.38 25.02
CA GLU A 254 -10.02 -6.25 25.54
C GLU A 254 -10.55 -7.24 24.49
N ILE A 255 -10.59 -6.82 23.22
CA ILE A 255 -11.04 -7.69 22.13
C ILE A 255 -9.98 -8.73 21.81
N LEU A 256 -8.70 -8.34 21.82
CA LEU A 256 -7.57 -9.24 21.66
C LEU A 256 -7.60 -10.35 22.72
N GLU A 257 -7.59 -9.99 24.01
CA GLU A 257 -7.52 -10.94 25.13
C GLU A 257 -8.78 -11.82 25.24
N ARG A 258 -9.93 -11.31 24.81
CA ARG A 258 -11.17 -12.09 24.78
C ARG A 258 -11.19 -13.14 23.68
N ARG A 259 -10.58 -12.86 22.53
CA ARG A 259 -10.65 -13.73 21.34
C ARG A 259 -9.48 -14.68 21.22
N TYR A 260 -8.33 -14.34 21.78
CA TYR A 260 -7.09 -15.08 21.61
C TYR A 260 -6.47 -15.42 22.97
N PRO A 261 -5.76 -16.56 23.08
CA PRO A 261 -5.12 -16.99 24.33
C PRO A 261 -3.81 -16.22 24.58
N VAL A 262 -3.90 -14.90 24.64
CA VAL A 262 -2.77 -13.98 24.80
C VAL A 262 -3.19 -12.83 25.72
N VAL A 263 -2.27 -12.30 26.51
CA VAL A 263 -2.51 -11.17 27.41
C VAL A 263 -1.63 -10.01 26.97
N LEU A 264 -2.18 -8.82 26.85
CA LEU A 264 -1.39 -7.65 26.49
C LEU A 264 -0.75 -7.04 27.73
N ILE A 265 0.55 -7.29 27.92
CA ILE A 265 1.32 -6.82 29.09
C ILE A 265 1.50 -5.30 29.05
N GLN A 266 1.77 -4.74 27.86
CA GLN A 266 2.07 -3.33 27.73
C GLN A 266 1.69 -2.78 26.37
N PHE A 267 1.11 -1.58 26.35
CA PHE A 267 0.88 -0.84 25.13
C PHE A 267 1.09 0.66 25.31
N LYS A 268 2.17 1.22 24.75
CA LYS A 268 2.59 2.61 24.98
C LYS A 268 3.39 3.20 23.82
N ILE A 269 3.45 4.53 23.76
CA ILE A 269 4.43 5.23 22.91
C ILE A 269 5.85 4.88 23.37
N ARG A 270 6.70 4.47 22.43
CA ARG A 270 8.13 4.22 22.64
C ARG A 270 8.88 5.55 22.56
N LYS A 271 8.85 6.31 23.66
CA LYS A 271 9.41 7.66 23.72
C LYS A 271 10.88 7.71 23.30
N GLY A 272 11.24 8.68 22.47
CA GLY A 272 12.61 8.91 21.99
C GLY A 272 13.07 7.93 20.91
N SER A 273 12.15 7.23 20.24
CA SER A 273 12.46 6.35 19.10
C SER A 273 12.36 7.04 17.74
N GLY A 274 11.73 8.21 17.68
CA GLY A 274 11.60 9.01 16.47
C GLY A 274 12.95 9.51 15.96
N GLY A 275 13.09 9.58 14.63
CA GLY A 275 14.31 10.06 13.98
C GLY A 275 14.65 11.51 14.36
N ALA A 276 15.95 11.77 14.58
CA ALA A 276 16.45 13.11 14.86
C ALA A 276 16.49 13.98 13.59
N GLY A 277 16.18 15.26 13.73
CA GLY A 277 16.19 16.24 12.65
C GLY A 277 15.76 17.62 13.15
N ARG A 278 15.73 18.62 12.26
CA ARG A 278 15.16 19.95 12.58
C ARG A 278 13.73 19.82 13.10
N PHE A 279 12.95 18.99 12.43
CA PHE A 279 11.69 18.46 12.92
C PHE A 279 11.90 16.99 13.24
N LYS A 280 11.48 16.57 14.44
CA LYS A 280 11.63 15.18 14.87
C LYS A 280 10.61 14.30 14.15
N GLY A 281 11.02 13.09 13.78
CA GLY A 281 10.06 12.04 13.40
C GLY A 281 9.22 11.63 14.61
N GLY A 282 8.06 11.03 14.35
CA GLY A 282 7.19 10.53 15.40
C GLY A 282 7.81 9.34 16.13
N ASP A 283 7.49 9.20 17.41
CA ASP A 283 7.85 8.04 18.21
C ASP A 283 6.99 6.82 17.81
N GLY A 284 7.60 5.64 17.81
CA GLY A 284 6.93 4.38 17.56
C GLY A 284 6.10 3.88 18.75
N LEU A 285 5.65 2.62 18.68
CA LEU A 285 4.92 1.95 19.76
C LEU A 285 5.73 0.80 20.36
N THR A 286 5.49 0.54 21.64
CA THR A 286 5.82 -0.73 22.29
C THR A 286 4.52 -1.47 22.56
N ARG A 287 4.40 -2.69 22.03
CA ARG A 287 3.29 -3.60 22.27
C ARG A 287 3.87 -4.96 22.70
N GLU A 288 3.56 -5.37 23.92
CA GLU A 288 4.14 -6.54 24.59
C GLU A 288 3.01 -7.49 24.97
N TYR A 289 3.17 -8.77 24.62
CA TYR A 289 2.20 -9.85 24.74
C TYR A 289 2.76 -10.99 25.61
#